data_AF-A0A828Y5K5-F1
#
_entry.id   AF-A0A828Y5K5-F1
#
_cell.length_a   1.000
_cell.length_b   1.000
_cell.length_c   1.000
_cell.angle_alpha   90.00
_cell.angle_beta   90.00
_cell.angle_gamma   90.00
#
_symmetry.space_group_name_H-M   'P 1'
#
loop_
_entity.id
_entity.type
_entity.pdbx_description
1 polymer ?
#
loop_
_entity_poly.entity_id
_entity_poly.type
_entity_poly.pdbx_seq_one_letter_code
_entity_poly.pdbx_strand_id
1 'polypeptide(L)'
;MDHTLVHASSYSKTTNSIIQKPTDPPKDKPIKVNVSGGGTFCYGPTFSGGESYIVIEQCWQMHVKNARYDVFQRISYNVNNTWLCITAPEKVVRGEENWDYVHLRPCTINDPLQRWIVKDNSFWTADERYQLKDTNWYGYISRNSKDRYNHTLDSSMKDWIQTIATPGNISIQTSIAWDLQTTEGNERYFIRWGGSDKNTTPLYYNPESGHLAQYDPVSGSLYCMSSQVDNYQWNWVTWASCNDAAISKENPTFWNVSFQTEEGGIITDYKGNALRVTRYGSNWGVAYVAKPDFVKKDTKNSPTSLFVVDKSLLDWTRYTSSNLGKTDQYCPAGNHESILHKRVKRTLP
;
A
#
# COMPACT_ATOMS: atom_id res chain seq x y z
N MET A 1 -47.48 -33.62 -16.47
CA MET A 1 -46.19 -34.11 -16.98
C MET A 1 -45.20 -33.95 -15.85
N ASP A 2 -44.56 -35.07 -15.54
CA ASP A 2 -43.71 -35.35 -14.40
C ASP A 2 -42.26 -34.90 -14.68
N HIS A 3 -41.44 -34.92 -13.62
CA HIS A 3 -39.96 -34.87 -13.55
C HIS A 3 -39.36 -33.45 -13.44
N THR A 4 -38.44 -33.10 -12.53
CA THR A 4 -37.70 -33.86 -11.50
C THR A 4 -37.13 -32.85 -10.50
N LEU A 5 -37.28 -33.09 -9.19
CA LEU A 5 -36.48 -32.43 -8.15
C LEU A 5 -35.09 -33.09 -8.14
N VAL A 6 -34.06 -32.36 -8.57
CA VAL A 6 -32.67 -32.83 -8.43
C VAL A 6 -32.24 -32.58 -6.99
N HIS A 7 -32.32 -33.62 -6.18
CA HIS A 7 -31.57 -33.71 -4.93
C HIS A 7 -30.07 -33.74 -5.26
N ALA A 8 -29.36 -32.65 -4.96
CA ALA A 8 -27.92 -32.67 -4.85
C ALA A 8 -27.53 -33.26 -3.48
N SER A 9 -27.70 -34.57 -3.31
CA SER A 9 -27.02 -35.34 -2.28
C SER A 9 -25.64 -35.75 -2.81
N SER A 10 -24.65 -34.91 -2.59
CA SER A 10 -23.26 -35.35 -2.59
C SER A 10 -22.60 -34.85 -1.32
N TYR A 11 -22.63 -35.70 -0.30
CA TYR A 11 -21.64 -35.74 0.77
C TYR A 11 -20.25 -35.93 0.14
N SER A 12 -19.65 -34.85 -0.38
CA SER A 12 -18.20 -34.80 -0.53
C SER A 12 -17.66 -34.34 0.80
N LYS A 13 -17.11 -35.28 1.59
CA LYS A 13 -16.18 -34.95 2.67
C LYS A 13 -15.05 -34.13 2.03
N THR A 14 -15.11 -32.82 2.17
CA THR A 14 -14.02 -31.90 1.87
C THR A 14 -12.87 -32.24 2.80
N THR A 15 -11.99 -33.13 2.34
CA THR A 15 -10.76 -33.48 3.04
C THR A 15 -9.82 -32.29 3.01
N ASN A 16 -9.59 -31.74 4.20
CA ASN A 16 -8.63 -30.69 4.57
C ASN A 16 -8.91 -29.29 4.01
N SER A 17 -9.93 -28.62 4.55
CA SER A 17 -9.90 -27.15 4.61
C SER A 17 -8.63 -26.75 5.37
N ILE A 18 -7.70 -26.03 4.71
CA ILE A 18 -6.62 -25.34 5.43
C ILE A 18 -7.32 -24.37 6.38
N ILE A 19 -7.32 -24.69 7.68
CA ILE A 19 -7.83 -23.76 8.69
C ILE A 19 -6.84 -22.60 8.71
N GLN A 20 -7.21 -21.48 8.09
CA GLN A 20 -6.44 -20.26 8.20
C GLN A 20 -6.51 -19.80 9.65
N LYS A 21 -5.35 -19.78 10.34
CA LYS A 21 -5.26 -19.20 11.67
C LYS A 21 -5.47 -17.69 11.51
N PRO A 22 -6.44 -17.08 12.20
CA PRO A 22 -6.55 -15.63 12.25
C PRO A 22 -5.27 -15.01 12.81
N THR A 23 -5.03 -13.75 12.45
CA THR A 23 -4.00 -12.94 13.08
C THR A 23 -4.29 -12.79 14.57
N ASP A 24 -3.22 -12.64 15.34
CA ASP A 24 -3.32 -12.38 16.78
C ASP A 24 -3.80 -10.92 17.00
N PRO A 25 -4.51 -10.63 18.10
CA PRO A 25 -4.81 -9.25 18.47
C PRO A 25 -3.53 -8.42 18.62
N PRO A 26 -3.47 -7.19 18.09
CA PRO A 26 -2.28 -6.37 18.18
C PRO A 26 -1.87 -6.07 19.63
N LYS A 27 -0.56 -6.12 19.89
CA LYS A 27 0.04 -5.78 21.20
C LYS A 27 0.86 -4.49 21.14
N ASP A 28 0.31 -3.47 20.46
CA ASP A 28 1.01 -2.24 20.15
C ASP A 28 1.66 -1.61 21.38
N LYS A 29 2.98 -1.38 21.32
CA LYS A 29 3.76 -0.82 22.42
C LYS A 29 5.04 -0.16 21.90
N PRO A 30 5.72 0.68 22.70
CA PRO A 30 6.98 1.29 22.27
C PRO A 30 8.05 0.23 22.02
N ILE A 31 8.80 0.39 20.93
CA ILE A 31 9.91 -0.51 20.61
C ILE A 31 11.09 -0.13 21.48
N LYS A 32 11.47 -1.03 22.40
CA LYS A 32 12.63 -0.87 23.27
C LYS A 32 13.87 -1.50 22.64
N VAL A 33 14.97 -0.76 22.66
CA VAL A 33 16.27 -1.19 22.12
C VAL A 33 17.39 -0.95 23.11
N ASN A 34 18.37 -1.86 23.11
CA ASN A 34 19.61 -1.79 23.85
C ASN A 34 20.73 -1.38 22.89
N VAL A 35 21.29 -0.19 23.10
CA VAL A 35 22.30 0.42 22.22
C VAL A 35 23.72 -0.05 22.59
N SER A 36 24.66 0.00 21.64
CA SER A 36 26.01 -0.53 21.83
C SER A 36 26.82 0.15 22.94
N GLY A 37 26.49 1.39 23.30
CA GLY A 37 27.10 2.14 24.41
C GLY A 37 26.55 1.79 25.80
N GLY A 38 25.58 0.89 25.88
CA GLY A 38 24.83 0.59 27.09
C GLY A 38 23.58 1.46 27.26
N GLY A 39 22.60 0.94 28.00
CA GLY A 39 21.32 1.58 28.25
C GLY A 39 20.19 1.08 27.33
N THR A 40 18.98 1.24 27.83
CA THR A 40 17.75 0.86 27.13
C THR A 40 16.97 2.12 26.76
N PHE A 41 16.64 2.24 25.48
CA PHE A 41 15.98 3.39 24.88
C PHE A 41 14.78 2.92 24.07
N CYS A 42 14.03 3.86 23.51
CA CYS A 42 12.91 3.57 22.63
C CYS A 42 13.07 4.26 21.28
N TYR A 43 12.46 3.65 20.25
CA TYR A 43 12.26 4.34 18.98
C TYR A 43 11.18 5.43 19.11
N GLY A 44 11.47 6.59 18.52
CA GLY A 44 10.57 7.73 18.40
C GLY A 44 10.45 8.17 16.94
N PRO A 45 9.29 8.03 16.28
CA PRO A 45 9.05 8.65 14.98
C PRO A 45 9.06 10.18 15.08
N THR A 46 9.84 10.86 14.24
CA THR A 46 9.92 12.34 14.20
C THR A 46 9.94 12.87 12.77
N PHE A 47 9.58 14.14 12.60
CA PHE A 47 9.55 14.86 11.32
C PHE A 47 10.37 16.14 11.46
N SER A 48 11.46 16.24 10.70
CA SER A 48 12.38 17.37 10.78
C SER A 48 13.14 17.55 9.47
N GLY A 49 13.58 18.77 9.16
CA GLY A 49 14.39 19.02 7.97
C GLY A 49 13.74 18.63 6.63
N GLY A 50 12.40 18.55 6.58
CA GLY A 50 11.66 18.16 5.37
C GLY A 50 11.46 16.65 5.19
N GLU A 51 11.79 15.84 6.18
CA GLU A 51 11.69 14.38 6.10
C GLU A 51 11.38 13.76 7.48
N SER A 52 11.00 12.49 7.46
CA SER A 52 10.68 11.68 8.62
C SER A 52 11.83 10.76 9.03
N TYR A 53 11.99 10.51 10.31
CA TYR A 53 13.05 9.67 10.85
C TYR A 53 12.56 8.81 12.01
N ILE A 54 13.34 7.77 12.32
CA ILE A 54 13.26 7.07 13.60
C ILE A 54 14.43 7.52 14.46
N VAL A 55 14.16 8.21 15.56
CA VAL A 55 15.18 8.52 16.56
C VAL A 55 15.20 7.48 17.68
N ILE A 56 16.35 7.36 18.34
CA ILE A 56 16.50 6.61 19.59
C ILE A 56 16.58 7.61 20.73
N GLU A 57 15.65 7.52 21.67
CA GLU A 57 15.55 8.46 22.78
C GLU A 57 15.01 7.79 24.05
N GLN A 58 14.97 8.53 25.16
CA GLN A 58 14.43 7.99 26.41
C GLN A 58 12.96 7.58 26.23
N CYS A 59 12.55 6.45 26.80
CA CYS A 59 11.22 5.88 26.55
C CYS A 59 10.02 6.73 27.01
N TRP A 60 10.26 7.80 27.78
CA TRP A 60 9.23 8.76 28.21
C TRP A 60 9.21 10.04 27.37
N GLN A 61 10.04 10.14 26.33
CA GLN A 61 10.07 11.30 25.45
C GLN A 61 8.82 11.38 24.58
N MET A 62 8.51 12.59 24.12
CA MET A 62 7.27 12.88 23.43
C MET A 62 7.12 12.22 22.06
N HIS A 63 8.22 11.88 21.36
CA HIS A 63 8.13 11.24 20.05
C HIS A 63 7.93 9.73 20.14
N VAL A 64 8.21 9.12 21.30
CA VAL A 64 7.99 7.69 21.53
C VAL A 64 6.51 7.35 21.39
N LYS A 65 6.21 6.42 20.48
CA LYS A 65 4.85 5.96 20.17
C LYS A 65 4.77 4.45 20.19
N ASN A 66 3.56 3.94 20.39
CA ASN A 66 3.29 2.53 20.24
C ASN A 66 3.46 2.11 18.77
N ALA A 67 4.19 1.02 18.56
CA ALA A 67 4.42 0.44 17.25
C ALA A 67 3.74 -0.91 17.13
N ARG A 68 3.43 -1.30 15.89
CA ARG A 68 2.88 -2.60 15.53
C ARG A 68 3.83 -3.34 14.58
N TYR A 69 4.06 -4.61 14.85
CA TYR A 69 4.63 -5.56 13.91
C TYR A 69 3.53 -6.46 13.38
N ASP A 70 3.24 -6.37 12.08
CA ASP A 70 2.08 -7.03 11.49
C ASP A 70 2.43 -8.26 10.64
N VAL A 71 1.38 -8.96 10.18
CA VAL A 71 1.49 -10.16 9.33
C VAL A 71 2.24 -9.92 8.01
N PHE A 72 2.35 -8.67 7.55
CA PHE A 72 3.14 -8.30 6.36
C PHE A 72 4.60 -7.99 6.70
N GLN A 73 5.02 -8.24 7.95
CA GLN A 73 6.37 -7.99 8.45
C GLN A 73 6.71 -6.50 8.45
N ARG A 74 5.72 -5.62 8.62
CA ARG A 74 5.95 -4.17 8.66
C ARG A 74 6.03 -3.69 10.09
N ILE A 75 6.93 -2.73 10.34
CA ILE A 75 7.02 -2.01 11.62
C ILE A 75 6.32 -0.68 11.42
N SER A 76 5.16 -0.51 12.04
CA SER A 76 4.26 0.61 11.78
C SER A 76 3.95 1.43 13.02
N TYR A 77 3.73 2.73 12.82
CA TYR A 77 3.28 3.69 13.81
C TYR A 77 1.99 4.34 13.32
N ASN A 78 1.01 4.49 14.20
CA ASN A 78 -0.15 5.34 13.93
C ASN A 78 0.18 6.78 14.36
N VAL A 79 0.33 7.67 13.38
CA VAL A 79 0.60 9.10 13.58
C VAL A 79 -0.58 9.88 13.03
N ASN A 80 -1.35 10.54 13.90
CA ASN A 80 -2.53 11.33 13.52
C ASN A 80 -3.56 10.55 12.67
N ASN A 81 -3.83 9.29 13.05
CA ASN A 81 -4.69 8.34 12.32
C ASN A 81 -4.16 7.90 10.95
N THR A 82 -2.89 8.14 10.65
CA THR A 82 -2.21 7.62 9.46
C THR A 82 -1.22 6.54 9.87
N TRP A 83 -1.25 5.38 9.22
CA TRP A 83 -0.30 4.31 9.44
C TRP A 83 0.95 4.53 8.60
N LEU A 84 2.07 4.78 9.28
CA LEU A 84 3.37 4.98 8.65
C LEU A 84 4.32 3.84 9.05
N CYS A 85 5.02 3.31 8.07
CA CYS A 85 5.90 2.16 8.19
C CYS A 85 7.37 2.58 8.06
N ILE A 86 8.23 1.99 8.90
CA ILE A 86 9.68 2.11 8.73
C ILE A 86 10.04 1.52 7.37
N THR A 87 10.65 2.34 6.51
CA THR A 87 10.96 1.98 5.13
C THR A 87 12.47 2.07 4.92
N ALA A 88 13.05 1.00 4.38
CA ALA A 88 14.45 0.98 4.02
C ALA A 88 14.74 1.96 2.86
N PRO A 89 15.85 2.72 2.91
CA PRO A 89 16.22 3.63 1.83
C PRO A 89 16.57 2.86 0.55
N GLU A 90 15.77 3.11 -0.49
CA GLU A 90 15.84 2.37 -1.77
C GLU A 90 17.23 2.40 -2.40
N LYS A 91 17.88 3.57 -2.40
CA LYS A 91 19.22 3.75 -2.99
C LYS A 91 20.28 2.86 -2.33
N VAL A 92 20.18 2.63 -1.02
CA VAL A 92 21.10 1.75 -0.29
C VAL A 92 20.84 0.29 -0.65
N VAL A 93 19.56 -0.09 -0.70
CA VAL A 93 19.15 -1.45 -1.08
C VAL A 93 19.59 -1.79 -2.51
N ARG A 94 19.45 -0.83 -3.45
CA ARG A 94 19.91 -0.94 -4.85
C ARG A 94 21.43 -0.84 -5.01
N GLY A 95 22.13 -0.24 -4.06
CA GLY A 95 23.58 -0.08 -4.10
C GLY A 95 24.09 1.15 -4.81
N GLU A 96 23.23 2.15 -4.95
CA GLU A 96 23.57 3.48 -5.43
C GLU A 96 24.22 4.31 -4.30
N GLU A 97 23.85 4.05 -3.05
CA GLU A 97 24.40 4.70 -1.85
C GLU A 97 24.93 3.65 -0.86
N ASN A 98 25.92 4.05 -0.04
CA ASN A 98 26.53 3.13 0.93
C ASN A 98 25.70 2.97 2.20
N TRP A 99 25.06 4.04 2.65
CA TRP A 99 24.26 4.10 3.86
C TRP A 99 23.26 5.24 3.74
N ASP A 100 22.15 5.14 4.46
CA ASP A 100 21.18 6.23 4.61
C ASP A 100 20.23 5.92 5.79
N TYR A 101 19.55 6.94 6.28
CA TYR A 101 18.55 6.81 7.34
C TYR A 101 17.33 6.04 6.85
N VAL A 102 16.63 5.38 7.78
CA VAL A 102 15.30 4.85 7.50
C VAL A 102 14.26 5.95 7.70
N HIS A 103 13.25 5.95 6.84
CA HIS A 103 12.20 6.96 6.85
C HIS A 103 10.84 6.32 7.07
N LEU A 104 9.86 7.14 7.46
CA LEU A 104 8.47 6.76 7.56
C LEU A 104 7.77 7.04 6.23
N ARG A 105 7.11 6.02 5.69
CA ARG A 105 6.25 6.13 4.50
C ARG A 105 4.88 5.55 4.82
N PRO A 106 3.81 5.93 4.11
CA PRO A 106 2.52 5.26 4.28
C PRO A 106 2.68 3.75 4.15
N CYS A 107 2.11 3.03 5.11
CA CYS A 107 2.17 1.59 5.13
C CYS A 107 1.48 1.01 3.89
N THR A 108 2.18 0.18 3.13
CA THR A 108 1.61 -0.53 1.99
C THR A 108 1.95 -2.01 2.02
N ILE A 109 1.11 -2.82 1.36
CA ILE A 109 1.30 -4.29 1.35
C ILE A 109 2.22 -4.77 0.23
N ASN A 110 2.50 -3.90 -0.75
CA ASN A 110 3.26 -4.22 -1.95
C ASN A 110 4.67 -3.60 -1.99
N ASP A 111 5.06 -2.83 -0.96
CA ASP A 111 6.41 -2.27 -0.87
C ASP A 111 7.37 -3.23 -0.12
N PRO A 112 8.33 -3.88 -0.81
CA PRO A 112 9.29 -4.75 -0.16
C PRO A 112 10.24 -4.02 0.80
N LEU A 113 10.44 -2.71 0.65
CA LEU A 113 11.32 -1.91 1.51
C LEU A 113 10.74 -1.70 2.91
N GLN A 114 9.44 -1.98 3.10
CA GLN A 114 8.76 -1.91 4.39
C GLN A 114 8.81 -3.23 5.17
N ARG A 115 9.40 -4.28 4.60
CA ARG A 115 9.43 -5.61 5.21
C ARG A 115 10.70 -5.81 6.04
N TRP A 116 10.50 -6.08 7.32
CA TRP A 116 11.54 -6.31 8.31
C TRP A 116 11.35 -7.66 8.97
N ILE A 117 12.38 -8.49 8.99
CA ILE A 117 12.39 -9.72 9.77
C ILE A 117 13.20 -9.53 11.05
N VAL A 118 12.93 -10.36 12.06
CA VAL A 118 13.70 -10.35 13.30
C VAL A 118 14.70 -11.50 13.31
N LYS A 119 15.97 -11.17 13.47
CA LYS A 119 17.09 -12.10 13.57
C LYS A 119 18.10 -11.57 14.58
N ASP A 120 18.57 -12.45 15.47
CA ASP A 120 19.52 -12.11 16.54
C ASP A 120 19.03 -10.93 17.40
N ASN A 121 17.72 -10.90 17.69
CA ASN A 121 17.03 -9.80 18.37
C ASN A 121 17.18 -8.43 17.69
N SER A 122 17.48 -8.35 16.40
CA SER A 122 17.49 -7.09 15.65
C SER A 122 16.56 -7.17 14.46
N PHE A 123 16.14 -6.01 13.95
CA PHE A 123 15.44 -5.93 12.68
C PHE A 123 16.43 -5.99 11.52
N TRP A 124 16.05 -6.74 10.49
CA TRP A 124 16.77 -6.88 9.24
C TRP A 124 15.83 -6.67 8.09
N THR A 125 16.31 -6.15 6.97
CA THR A 125 15.56 -6.18 5.72
C THR A 125 15.15 -7.61 5.39
N ALA A 126 14.03 -7.79 4.70
CA ALA A 126 13.46 -9.12 4.44
C ALA A 126 14.37 -10.08 3.65
N ASP A 127 15.38 -9.54 2.95
CA ASP A 127 16.42 -10.30 2.26
C ASP A 127 17.65 -10.63 3.13
N GLU A 128 17.60 -10.30 4.43
CA GLU A 128 18.65 -10.49 5.43
C GLU A 128 19.96 -9.77 5.16
N ARG A 129 19.98 -8.81 4.22
CA ARG A 129 21.22 -8.13 3.84
C ARG A 129 21.62 -7.02 4.79
N TYR A 130 20.64 -6.29 5.32
CA TYR A 130 20.91 -5.08 6.09
C TYR A 130 20.19 -5.11 7.43
N GLN A 131 20.96 -5.00 8.50
CA GLN A 131 20.46 -4.80 9.86
C GLN A 131 20.07 -3.33 10.05
N LEU A 132 18.95 -3.08 10.73
CA LEU A 132 18.62 -1.75 11.24
C LEU A 132 19.57 -1.42 12.40
N LYS A 133 20.31 -0.33 12.23
CA LYS A 133 21.32 0.18 13.18
C LYS A 133 20.99 1.61 13.56
N ASP A 134 21.80 2.21 14.42
CA ASP A 134 21.68 3.63 14.75
C ASP A 134 22.99 4.40 14.57
N THR A 135 22.90 5.65 14.12
CA THR A 135 24.02 6.58 14.10
C THR A 135 23.52 7.96 14.47
N ASN A 136 24.25 8.67 15.33
CA ASN A 136 23.82 9.96 15.88
C ASN A 136 22.42 9.94 16.53
N TRP A 137 22.00 8.79 17.09
CA TRP A 137 20.65 8.55 17.61
C TRP A 137 19.53 8.45 16.56
N TYR A 138 19.87 8.19 15.29
CA TYR A 138 18.90 7.99 14.21
C TYR A 138 19.04 6.59 13.60
N GLY A 139 17.91 5.95 13.32
CA GLY A 139 17.85 4.65 12.66
C GLY A 139 18.33 4.71 11.21
N TYR A 140 19.18 3.77 10.81
CA TYR A 140 19.77 3.73 9.48
C TYR A 140 20.12 2.30 9.05
N ILE A 141 20.39 2.11 7.76
CA ILE A 141 21.00 0.89 7.24
C ILE A 141 22.28 1.21 6.47
N SER A 142 23.19 0.24 6.37
CA SER A 142 24.45 0.40 5.65
C SER A 142 24.91 -0.89 4.98
N ARG A 143 25.55 -0.74 3.82
CA ARG A 143 26.25 -1.78 3.07
C ARG A 143 27.63 -2.09 3.65
N ASN A 144 28.18 -1.21 4.48
CA ASN A 144 29.51 -1.40 5.05
C ASN A 144 29.45 -2.32 6.28
N SER A 145 30.02 -3.50 6.15
CA SER A 145 30.08 -4.50 7.24
C SER A 145 30.88 -4.04 8.45
N LYS A 146 31.74 -3.03 8.30
CA LYS A 146 32.53 -2.45 9.40
C LYS A 146 31.79 -1.38 10.20
N ASP A 147 30.63 -0.93 9.73
CA ASP A 147 29.87 0.09 10.44
C ASP A 147 29.39 -0.43 11.78
N ARG A 148 29.69 0.35 12.82
CA ARG A 148 29.44 0.04 14.23
C ARG A 148 28.01 0.45 14.61
N TYR A 149 27.66 0.39 15.90
CA TYR A 149 26.35 0.81 16.44
C TYR A 149 25.18 -0.09 16.05
N ASN A 150 25.41 -1.40 16.16
CA ASN A 150 24.30 -2.34 16.24
C ASN A 150 23.56 -2.12 17.56
N HIS A 151 22.24 -2.08 17.50
CA HIS A 151 21.39 -2.21 18.67
C HIS A 151 20.52 -3.45 18.55
N THR A 152 20.08 -3.95 19.69
CA THR A 152 19.21 -5.13 19.79
C THR A 152 17.92 -4.75 20.49
N LEU A 153 16.86 -5.48 20.20
CA LEU A 153 15.59 -5.37 20.89
C LEU A 153 15.75 -5.82 22.33
N ASP A 154 15.16 -5.05 23.23
CA ASP A 154 15.12 -5.43 24.63
C ASP A 154 14.33 -6.75 24.82
N SER A 155 14.71 -7.51 25.86
CA SER A 155 14.07 -8.79 26.19
C SER A 155 12.54 -8.68 26.36
N SER A 156 12.04 -7.51 26.80
CA SER A 156 10.60 -7.24 26.92
C SER A 156 9.86 -7.25 25.57
N MET A 157 10.55 -7.17 24.43
CA MET A 157 9.96 -7.20 23.10
C MET A 157 9.61 -8.60 22.60
N LYS A 158 10.04 -9.67 23.28
CA LYS A 158 9.86 -11.06 22.83
C LYS A 158 8.42 -11.41 22.44
N ASP A 159 7.46 -11.13 23.32
CA ASP A 159 6.03 -11.40 23.09
C ASP A 159 5.45 -10.55 21.95
N TRP A 160 5.94 -9.31 21.79
CA TRP A 160 5.50 -8.42 20.71
C TRP A 160 5.97 -8.92 19.34
N ILE A 161 7.22 -9.36 19.24
CA ILE A 161 7.79 -9.93 18.00
C ILE A 161 7.05 -11.22 17.58
N GLN A 162 6.64 -12.02 18.57
CA GLN A 162 5.94 -13.29 18.34
C GLN A 162 4.46 -13.11 18.00
N THR A 163 3.90 -11.91 18.19
CA THR A 163 2.50 -11.60 17.89
C THR A 163 2.36 -11.34 16.39
N ILE A 164 1.63 -12.19 15.67
CA ILE A 164 1.33 -11.97 14.25
C ILE A 164 0.10 -11.07 14.16
N ALA A 165 0.30 -9.75 14.31
CA ALA A 165 -0.81 -8.81 14.45
C ALA A 165 -1.55 -8.55 13.13
N THR A 166 -2.86 -8.26 13.23
CA THR A 166 -3.64 -7.68 12.14
C THR A 166 -3.02 -6.34 11.70
N PRO A 167 -2.84 -6.11 10.39
CA PRO A 167 -2.27 -4.86 9.88
C PRO A 167 -3.11 -3.65 10.27
N GLY A 168 -2.47 -2.47 10.35
CA GLY A 168 -3.17 -1.20 10.61
C GLY A 168 -4.03 -0.74 9.43
N ASN A 169 -3.53 -0.95 8.21
CA ASN A 169 -4.23 -0.75 6.95
C ASN A 169 -3.69 -1.74 5.90
N ILE A 170 -4.36 -1.83 4.75
CA ILE A 170 -3.97 -2.66 3.61
C ILE A 170 -3.76 -1.84 2.32
N SER A 171 -3.24 -0.62 2.47
CA SER A 171 -3.01 0.27 1.33
C SER A 171 -2.02 -0.32 0.33
N ILE A 172 -2.15 0.10 -0.92
CA ILE A 172 -1.33 -0.32 -2.06
C ILE A 172 -0.67 0.94 -2.63
N GLN A 173 0.65 0.95 -2.72
CA GLN A 173 1.38 1.98 -3.45
C GLN A 173 1.18 1.76 -4.94
N THR A 174 0.79 2.79 -5.67
CA THR A 174 0.57 2.74 -7.12
C THR A 174 0.92 4.09 -7.75
N SER A 175 0.86 4.16 -9.06
CA SER A 175 0.69 5.40 -9.82
C SER A 175 -0.61 5.34 -10.63
N ILE A 176 -1.09 6.50 -11.10
CA ILE A 176 -2.20 6.58 -12.07
C ILE A 176 -1.67 7.33 -13.29
N ALA A 177 -1.54 6.62 -14.40
CA ALA A 177 -1.01 7.14 -15.65
C ALA A 177 -2.10 7.31 -16.70
N TRP A 178 -1.87 8.19 -17.66
CA TRP A 178 -2.65 8.35 -18.88
C TRP A 178 -1.72 8.67 -20.04
N ASP A 179 -2.17 8.30 -21.24
CA ASP A 179 -1.35 8.35 -22.45
C ASP A 179 -1.83 9.48 -23.39
N LEU A 180 -0.86 10.17 -23.99
CA LEU A 180 -1.04 11.26 -24.92
C LEU A 180 -0.33 10.94 -26.24
N GLN A 181 -1.10 10.84 -27.31
CA GLN A 181 -0.51 10.75 -28.65
C GLN A 181 0.00 12.12 -29.09
N THR A 182 1.30 12.21 -29.35
CA THR A 182 1.97 13.37 -29.94
C THR A 182 2.55 13.02 -31.31
N THR A 183 3.12 14.01 -32.00
CA THR A 183 3.85 13.80 -33.26
C THR A 183 5.14 13.02 -33.06
N GLU A 184 5.70 13.02 -31.84
CA GLU A 184 6.95 12.34 -31.49
C GLU A 184 6.72 10.90 -31.00
N GLY A 185 5.48 10.55 -30.68
CA GLY A 185 5.11 9.20 -30.24
C GLY A 185 3.99 9.21 -29.21
N ASN A 186 3.83 8.10 -28.50
CA ASN A 186 2.93 8.05 -27.35
C ASN A 186 3.71 8.47 -26.09
N GLU A 187 3.25 9.51 -25.42
CA GLU A 187 3.83 10.02 -24.17
C GLU A 187 2.96 9.64 -22.98
N ARG A 188 3.60 9.20 -21.89
CA ARG A 188 2.91 8.83 -20.65
C ARG A 188 3.06 9.90 -19.59
N TYR A 189 1.95 10.24 -18.94
CA TYR A 189 1.89 11.20 -17.85
C TYR A 189 1.20 10.58 -16.64
N PHE A 190 1.59 11.04 -15.45
CA PHE A 190 1.10 10.54 -14.18
C PHE A 190 0.36 11.63 -13.42
N ILE A 191 -0.84 11.31 -12.92
CA ILE A 191 -1.63 12.22 -12.10
C ILE A 191 -0.89 12.49 -10.79
N ARG A 192 -0.85 13.77 -10.40
CA ARG A 192 -0.36 14.25 -9.10
C ARG A 192 -1.21 15.40 -8.60
N TRP A 193 -0.83 15.98 -7.48
CA TRP A 193 -1.54 17.13 -6.92
C TRP A 193 -1.45 18.28 -7.91
N GLY A 194 -2.61 18.72 -8.39
CA GLY A 194 -2.76 19.94 -9.19
C GLY A 194 -2.47 19.76 -10.68
N GLY A 195 -2.23 18.53 -11.16
CA GLY A 195 -1.98 18.29 -12.58
C GLY A 195 -1.41 16.91 -12.86
N SER A 196 -0.65 16.81 -13.95
CA SER A 196 0.07 15.61 -14.33
C SER A 196 1.53 15.92 -14.66
N ASP A 197 2.40 14.93 -14.51
CA ASP A 197 3.84 15.03 -14.76
C ASP A 197 4.36 13.86 -15.59
N LYS A 198 5.53 13.99 -16.21
CA LYS A 198 6.22 12.85 -16.86
C LYS A 198 6.83 11.91 -15.82
N ASN A 199 7.24 12.44 -14.67
CA ASN A 199 7.77 11.62 -13.60
C ASN A 199 6.65 10.93 -12.83
N THR A 200 6.85 9.66 -12.52
CA THR A 200 5.93 8.89 -11.69
C THR A 200 5.82 9.53 -10.32
N THR A 201 4.59 9.80 -9.88
CA THR A 201 4.28 10.28 -8.53
C THR A 201 3.62 9.15 -7.75
N PRO A 202 4.17 8.71 -6.60
CA PRO A 202 3.55 7.70 -5.77
C PRO A 202 2.18 8.16 -5.23
N LEU A 203 1.19 7.30 -5.43
CA LEU A 203 -0.14 7.39 -4.84
C LEU A 203 -0.37 6.18 -3.94
N TYR A 204 -1.20 6.35 -2.93
CA TYR A 204 -1.56 5.32 -1.98
C TYR A 204 -3.05 5.04 -2.09
N TYR A 205 -3.41 3.88 -2.62
CA TYR A 205 -4.79 3.41 -2.70
C TYR A 205 -5.12 2.57 -1.47
N ASN A 206 -6.05 3.02 -0.63
CA ASN A 206 -6.55 2.21 0.48
C ASN A 206 -7.86 1.53 0.04
N PRO A 207 -7.90 0.20 -0.14
CA PRO A 207 -9.10 -0.50 -0.59
C PRO A 207 -10.22 -0.55 0.45
N GLU A 208 -9.94 -0.30 1.73
CA GLU A 208 -10.97 -0.26 2.79
C GLU A 208 -11.73 1.07 2.77
N SER A 209 -11.01 2.19 2.58
CA SER A 209 -11.59 3.53 2.53
C SER A 209 -11.82 4.06 1.12
N GLY A 210 -11.32 3.39 0.08
CA GLY A 210 -11.37 3.89 -1.31
C GLY A 210 -10.52 5.15 -1.54
N HIS A 211 -9.68 5.57 -0.59
CA HIS A 211 -8.84 6.75 -0.72
C HIS A 211 -7.76 6.56 -1.79
N LEU A 212 -7.56 7.58 -2.64
CA LEU A 212 -6.38 7.76 -3.48
C LEU A 212 -5.62 8.97 -2.96
N ALA A 213 -4.49 8.76 -2.29
CA ALA A 213 -3.78 9.81 -1.56
C ALA A 213 -2.36 10.06 -2.06
N GLN A 214 -1.90 11.30 -1.96
CA GLN A 214 -0.47 11.66 -1.95
C GLN A 214 0.00 11.88 -0.52
N TYR A 215 1.28 11.59 -0.29
CA TYR A 215 1.93 11.74 1.00
C TYR A 215 2.85 12.95 1.00
N ASP A 216 2.76 13.76 2.06
CA ASP A 216 3.72 14.82 2.34
C ASP A 216 4.73 14.35 3.40
N PRO A 217 5.99 14.09 3.03
CA PRO A 217 7.02 13.63 3.97
C PRO A 217 7.42 14.70 5.00
N VAL A 218 7.13 15.98 4.75
CA VAL A 218 7.46 17.06 5.68
C VAL A 218 6.58 16.99 6.93
N SER A 219 5.28 16.75 6.73
CA SER A 219 4.29 16.75 7.82
C SER A 219 3.82 15.35 8.23
N GLY A 220 4.11 14.32 7.42
CA GLY A 220 3.54 12.99 7.59
C GLY A 220 2.06 12.88 7.21
N SER A 221 1.53 13.88 6.49
CA SER A 221 0.11 13.99 6.17
C SER A 221 -0.25 13.31 4.85
N LEU A 222 -1.49 12.84 4.75
CA LEU A 222 -2.09 12.39 3.51
C LEU A 222 -3.02 13.46 2.93
N TYR A 223 -2.97 13.60 1.60
CA TYR A 223 -3.87 14.43 0.83
C TYR A 223 -4.61 13.56 -0.17
N CYS A 224 -5.90 13.36 0.06
CA CYS A 224 -6.76 12.51 -0.75
C CYS A 224 -7.35 13.29 -1.92
N MET A 225 -7.37 12.65 -3.08
CA MET A 225 -8.11 13.09 -4.24
C MET A 225 -9.61 13.14 -3.90
N SER A 226 -10.31 14.20 -4.28
CA SER A 226 -11.72 14.42 -3.91
C SER A 226 -12.57 14.88 -5.09
N SER A 227 -13.78 14.32 -5.21
CA SER A 227 -14.79 14.67 -6.21
C SER A 227 -15.78 15.71 -5.67
N GLN A 228 -15.98 16.80 -6.41
CA GLN A 228 -16.89 17.90 -6.04
C GLN A 228 -17.90 18.22 -7.16
N VAL A 229 -18.40 17.20 -7.87
CA VAL A 229 -19.32 17.41 -9.00
C VAL A 229 -20.65 18.00 -8.55
N ASP A 230 -21.20 17.53 -7.43
CA ASP A 230 -22.48 17.98 -6.86
C ASP A 230 -23.60 18.18 -7.93
N ASN A 231 -24.11 19.41 -8.06
CA ASN A 231 -25.17 19.78 -8.99
C ASN A 231 -24.65 20.10 -10.40
N TYR A 232 -23.33 20.18 -10.60
CA TYR A 232 -22.73 20.45 -11.90
C TYR A 232 -22.69 19.19 -12.78
N GLN A 233 -22.42 19.36 -14.08
CA GLN A 233 -22.23 18.24 -15.01
C GLN A 233 -20.82 17.63 -14.88
N TRP A 234 -19.87 18.46 -14.46
CA TRP A 234 -18.50 18.10 -14.17
C TRP A 234 -17.90 19.13 -13.22
N ASN A 235 -16.84 18.77 -12.50
CA ASN A 235 -16.03 19.72 -11.72
C ASN A 235 -14.58 19.22 -11.59
N TRP A 236 -13.64 20.11 -11.32
CA TRP A 236 -12.24 19.77 -11.08
C TRP A 236 -12.09 18.91 -9.84
N VAL A 237 -11.09 18.02 -9.89
CA VAL A 237 -10.64 17.30 -8.70
C VAL A 237 -9.98 18.28 -7.74
N THR A 238 -10.29 18.14 -6.45
CA THR A 238 -9.57 18.83 -5.38
C THR A 238 -8.77 17.82 -4.55
N TRP A 239 -7.85 18.32 -3.73
CA TRP A 239 -7.03 17.52 -2.83
C TRP A 239 -7.24 18.02 -1.42
N ALA A 240 -7.69 17.14 -0.53
CA ALA A 240 -8.04 17.49 0.84
C ALA A 240 -7.23 16.65 1.83
N SER A 241 -6.89 17.23 2.97
CA SER A 241 -6.27 16.49 4.06
C SER A 241 -7.15 15.31 4.48
N CYS A 242 -6.53 14.14 4.64
CA CYS A 242 -7.18 12.91 5.02
C CYS A 242 -6.25 12.02 5.87
N ASN A 243 -6.76 10.88 6.33
CA ASN A 243 -6.04 9.87 7.10
C ASN A 243 -6.62 8.48 6.81
N ASP A 244 -6.15 7.44 7.52
CA ASP A 244 -6.59 6.06 7.36
C ASP A 244 -7.85 5.71 8.18
N ALA A 245 -8.53 6.69 8.78
CA ALA A 245 -9.80 6.42 9.48
C ALA A 245 -10.86 5.90 8.49
N ALA A 246 -11.70 4.99 8.96
CA ALA A 246 -12.82 4.51 8.18
C ALA A 246 -13.75 5.67 7.80
N ILE A 247 -14.11 5.73 6.51
CA ILE A 247 -15.07 6.69 5.98
C ILE A 247 -16.28 5.97 5.39
N SER A 248 -17.39 6.68 5.28
CA SER A 248 -18.56 6.17 4.54
C SER A 248 -18.23 6.13 3.04
N LYS A 249 -18.85 5.18 2.32
CA LYS A 249 -18.67 5.04 0.87
C LYS A 249 -19.28 6.22 0.10
N GLU A 250 -20.13 7.02 0.73
CA GLU A 250 -20.77 8.22 0.22
C GLU A 250 -19.89 9.49 0.41
N ASN A 251 -18.61 9.32 0.76
CA ASN A 251 -17.67 10.41 0.95
C ASN A 251 -17.05 10.89 -0.38
N PRO A 252 -16.92 12.21 -0.62
CA PRO A 252 -16.19 12.79 -1.73
C PRO A 252 -14.77 12.27 -2.01
N THR A 253 -14.07 11.72 -1.02
CA THR A 253 -12.72 11.15 -1.17
C THR A 253 -12.71 9.66 -1.50
N PHE A 254 -13.88 9.01 -1.58
CA PHE A 254 -14.01 7.60 -1.93
C PHE A 254 -13.96 7.41 -3.45
N TRP A 255 -13.09 6.51 -3.91
CA TRP A 255 -12.92 6.14 -5.30
C TRP A 255 -13.03 4.63 -5.52
N ASN A 256 -13.78 4.28 -6.56
CA ASN A 256 -13.81 2.93 -7.11
C ASN A 256 -12.84 2.83 -8.28
N VAL A 257 -12.01 1.79 -8.25
CA VAL A 257 -11.07 1.44 -9.32
C VAL A 257 -11.55 0.18 -10.04
N SER A 258 -11.59 0.23 -11.37
CA SER A 258 -11.99 -0.91 -12.20
C SER A 258 -10.98 -1.12 -13.32
N PHE A 259 -10.07 -2.07 -13.12
CA PHE A 259 -9.03 -2.43 -14.08
C PHE A 259 -9.12 -3.93 -14.41
N GLN A 260 -9.27 -4.25 -15.69
CA GLN A 260 -9.41 -5.64 -16.17
C GLN A 260 -8.19 -6.08 -16.99
N THR A 261 -7.66 -5.18 -17.82
CA THR A 261 -6.51 -5.45 -18.69
C THR A 261 -5.35 -4.50 -18.38
N GLU A 262 -4.16 -4.83 -18.88
CA GLU A 262 -2.99 -3.94 -18.79
C GLU A 262 -3.15 -2.69 -19.67
N GLU A 263 -4.12 -2.70 -20.59
CA GLU A 263 -4.45 -1.57 -21.47
C GLU A 263 -5.10 -0.41 -20.70
N GLY A 264 -5.54 -0.67 -19.46
CA GLY A 264 -6.05 0.33 -18.55
C GLY A 264 -7.48 0.06 -18.08
N GLY A 265 -8.03 1.05 -17.39
CA GLY A 265 -9.35 0.97 -16.78
C GLY A 265 -9.86 2.32 -16.34
N ILE A 266 -11.00 2.30 -15.64
CA ILE A 266 -11.76 3.50 -15.28
C ILE A 266 -11.74 3.66 -13.77
N ILE A 267 -11.64 4.91 -13.33
CA ILE A 267 -11.78 5.30 -11.94
C ILE A 267 -13.07 6.12 -11.82
N THR A 268 -13.90 5.79 -10.83
CA THR A 268 -15.17 6.49 -10.59
C THR A 268 -15.27 6.96 -9.15
N ASP A 269 -15.95 8.08 -8.93
CA ASP A 269 -16.20 8.58 -7.58
C ASP A 269 -17.31 7.77 -6.88
N TYR A 270 -17.60 8.14 -5.64
CA TYR A 270 -18.67 7.59 -4.81
C TYR A 270 -20.09 7.62 -5.41
N LYS A 271 -20.33 8.45 -6.44
CA LYS A 271 -21.61 8.56 -7.16
C LYS A 271 -21.57 7.92 -8.55
N GLY A 272 -20.48 7.25 -8.90
CA GLY A 272 -20.30 6.64 -10.23
C GLY A 272 -19.96 7.64 -11.34
N ASN A 273 -19.55 8.86 -10.99
CA ASN A 273 -19.05 9.83 -11.96
C ASN A 273 -17.63 9.46 -12.37
N ALA A 274 -17.29 9.65 -13.65
CA ALA A 274 -16.01 9.21 -14.19
C ALA A 274 -14.90 10.24 -13.92
N LEU A 275 -13.75 9.76 -13.43
CA LEU A 275 -12.51 10.52 -13.45
C LEU A 275 -12.06 10.72 -14.91
N ARG A 276 -11.56 11.91 -15.21
CA ARG A 276 -11.13 12.35 -16.52
C ARG A 276 -9.91 13.23 -16.44
N VAL A 277 -9.15 13.29 -17.52
CA VAL A 277 -8.08 14.27 -17.71
C VAL A 277 -8.17 14.87 -19.11
N THR A 278 -7.95 16.17 -19.18
CA THR A 278 -7.87 16.95 -20.43
C THR A 278 -6.53 16.69 -21.13
N ARG A 279 -6.57 16.18 -22.36
CA ARG A 279 -5.34 15.87 -23.14
C ARG A 279 -4.75 17.07 -23.86
N TYR A 280 -5.45 18.21 -23.94
CA TYR A 280 -5.00 19.45 -24.60
C TYR A 280 -5.55 20.70 -23.89
N GLY A 281 -5.14 21.89 -24.34
CA GLY A 281 -5.65 23.19 -23.87
C GLY A 281 -4.95 23.74 -22.62
N SER A 282 -5.44 24.86 -22.08
CA SER A 282 -4.79 25.58 -20.97
C SER A 282 -4.76 24.81 -19.65
N ASN A 283 -5.72 23.89 -19.45
CA ASN A 283 -5.79 23.03 -18.27
C ASN A 283 -5.34 21.60 -18.61
N TRP A 284 -4.44 21.46 -19.57
CA TRP A 284 -3.87 20.17 -19.95
C TRP A 284 -3.34 19.41 -18.73
N GLY A 285 -3.61 18.11 -18.66
CA GLY A 285 -3.13 17.23 -17.59
C GLY A 285 -3.82 17.42 -16.22
N VAL A 286 -4.83 18.28 -16.11
CA VAL A 286 -5.57 18.47 -14.86
C VAL A 286 -6.75 17.50 -14.79
N ALA A 287 -6.83 16.77 -13.69
CA ALA A 287 -7.89 15.80 -13.46
C ALA A 287 -9.22 16.48 -13.07
N TYR A 288 -10.33 15.97 -13.59
CA TYR A 288 -11.69 16.41 -13.27
C TYR A 288 -12.63 15.20 -13.25
N VAL A 289 -13.83 15.40 -12.72
CA VAL A 289 -14.84 14.36 -12.60
C VAL A 289 -16.09 14.79 -13.35
N ALA A 290 -16.73 13.88 -14.07
CA ALA A 290 -17.90 14.18 -14.89
C ALA A 290 -19.01 13.12 -14.77
N LYS A 291 -20.26 13.60 -14.82
CA LYS A 291 -21.46 12.75 -14.86
C LYS A 291 -21.47 11.89 -16.13
N PRO A 292 -21.95 10.64 -16.09
CA PRO A 292 -21.96 9.75 -17.26
C PRO A 292 -22.64 10.34 -18.51
N ASP A 293 -23.70 11.13 -18.35
CA ASP A 293 -24.39 11.75 -19.50
C ASP A 293 -23.61 12.93 -20.09
N PHE A 294 -22.77 13.59 -19.30
CA PHE A 294 -21.84 14.61 -19.80
C PHE A 294 -20.70 13.96 -20.59
N VAL A 295 -20.15 12.85 -20.09
CA VAL A 295 -19.04 12.11 -20.72
C VAL A 295 -19.30 11.80 -22.20
N LYS A 296 -20.54 11.42 -22.54
CA LYS A 296 -20.95 11.07 -23.92
C LYS A 296 -20.83 12.25 -24.91
N LYS A 297 -20.86 13.49 -24.41
CA LYS A 297 -20.86 14.72 -25.23
C LYS A 297 -19.57 15.53 -25.03
N ASP A 298 -18.70 15.11 -24.12
CA ASP A 298 -17.52 15.84 -23.71
C ASP A 298 -16.33 15.58 -24.63
N THR A 299 -16.21 16.42 -25.67
CA THR A 299 -15.15 16.37 -26.68
C THR A 299 -14.12 17.50 -26.54
N LYS A 300 -14.36 18.46 -25.64
CA LYS A 300 -13.52 19.65 -25.49
C LYS A 300 -12.16 19.25 -24.93
N ASN A 301 -11.08 19.62 -25.63
CA ASN A 301 -9.70 19.27 -25.27
C ASN A 301 -9.40 17.76 -25.30
N SER A 302 -10.19 17.00 -26.05
CA SER A 302 -10.02 15.55 -26.27
C SER A 302 -9.75 14.79 -24.96
N PRO A 303 -10.62 14.79 -23.96
CA PRO A 303 -10.31 14.16 -22.67
C PRO A 303 -10.16 12.64 -22.77
N THR A 304 -9.61 12.02 -21.72
CA THR A 304 -9.57 10.57 -21.54
C THR A 304 -10.02 10.18 -20.12
N SER A 305 -10.63 9.00 -20.01
CA SER A 305 -10.96 8.30 -18.75
C SER A 305 -10.23 6.96 -18.65
N LEU A 306 -9.36 6.64 -19.61
CA LEU A 306 -8.58 5.42 -19.61
C LEU A 306 -7.28 5.68 -18.86
N PHE A 307 -7.12 5.01 -17.73
CA PHE A 307 -5.95 5.11 -16.89
C PHE A 307 -5.20 3.79 -16.81
N VAL A 308 -3.89 3.86 -16.68
CA VAL A 308 -3.01 2.71 -16.43
C VAL A 308 -2.48 2.82 -15.00
N VAL A 309 -2.41 1.71 -14.28
CA VAL A 309 -1.91 1.64 -12.92
C VAL A 309 -0.79 0.60 -12.81
N ASP A 310 -0.08 0.63 -11.68
CA ASP A 310 0.97 -0.35 -11.44
C ASP A 310 0.38 -1.77 -11.30
N LYS A 311 1.19 -2.76 -11.64
CA LYS A 311 0.78 -4.18 -11.66
C LYS A 311 0.16 -4.64 -10.34
N SER A 312 0.65 -4.17 -9.19
CA SER A 312 0.12 -4.56 -7.89
C SER A 312 -1.35 -4.15 -7.70
N LEU A 313 -1.75 -2.95 -8.14
CA LEU A 313 -3.14 -2.52 -8.05
C LEU A 313 -4.02 -3.20 -9.11
N LEU A 314 -3.47 -3.43 -10.31
CA LEU A 314 -4.15 -4.21 -11.35
C LEU A 314 -4.46 -5.64 -10.87
N ASP A 315 -3.47 -6.34 -10.30
CA ASP A 315 -3.64 -7.70 -9.80
C ASP A 315 -4.63 -7.75 -8.63
N TRP A 316 -4.62 -6.74 -7.74
CA TRP A 316 -5.60 -6.62 -6.66
C TRP A 316 -7.03 -6.44 -7.18
N THR A 317 -7.24 -5.53 -8.14
CA THR A 317 -8.57 -5.28 -8.73
C THR A 317 -9.09 -6.48 -9.51
N ARG A 318 -8.22 -7.21 -10.22
CA ARG A 318 -8.56 -8.50 -10.85
C ARG A 318 -8.93 -9.56 -9.83
N TYR A 319 -8.16 -9.69 -8.75
CA TYR A 319 -8.42 -10.65 -7.69
C TYR A 319 -9.80 -10.41 -7.04
N THR A 320 -10.06 -9.18 -6.63
CA THR A 320 -11.35 -8.80 -6.01
C THR A 320 -12.52 -8.96 -6.99
N SER A 321 -12.36 -8.57 -8.26
CA SER A 321 -13.40 -8.74 -9.29
C SER A 321 -13.67 -10.21 -9.62
N SER A 322 -12.64 -11.06 -9.64
CA SER A 322 -12.79 -12.50 -9.88
C SER A 322 -13.54 -13.19 -8.74
N ASN A 323 -13.27 -12.80 -7.49
CA ASN A 323 -13.98 -13.28 -6.31
C ASN A 323 -15.44 -12.82 -6.26
N LEU A 324 -15.76 -11.65 -6.81
CA LEU A 324 -17.14 -11.17 -6.97
C LEU A 324 -17.90 -11.94 -8.07
N GLY A 325 -17.19 -12.37 -9.11
CA GLY A 325 -17.75 -13.09 -10.25
C GLY A 325 -18.07 -14.56 -9.97
N LYS A 326 -17.36 -15.22 -9.04
CA LYS A 326 -17.57 -16.63 -8.67
C LYS A 326 -17.15 -16.92 -7.23
N THR A 327 -18.07 -17.43 -6.43
CA THR A 327 -17.79 -18.23 -5.23
C THR A 327 -17.20 -19.59 -5.65
N ASP A 328 -16.05 -19.58 -6.33
CA ASP A 328 -15.36 -20.83 -6.67
C ASP A 328 -14.83 -21.47 -5.37
N GLN A 329 -15.02 -22.77 -5.22
CA GLN A 329 -14.68 -23.53 -4.01
C GLN A 329 -13.19 -23.53 -3.63
N TYR A 330 -12.30 -22.97 -4.47
CA TYR A 330 -10.85 -23.07 -4.33
C TYR A 330 -10.14 -21.78 -4.75
N CYS A 331 -9.11 -21.39 -3.98
CA CYS A 331 -8.22 -20.27 -4.29
C CYS A 331 -6.87 -20.76 -4.87
N PRO A 332 -6.27 -20.06 -5.85
CA PRO A 332 -6.82 -18.88 -6.53
C PRO A 332 -7.89 -19.24 -7.58
N ALA A 333 -8.95 -18.43 -7.64
CA ALA A 333 -10.00 -18.55 -8.65
C ALA A 333 -9.40 -18.35 -10.05
N GLY A 334 -9.62 -19.31 -10.95
CA GLY A 334 -9.16 -19.25 -12.34
C GLY A 334 -8.17 -20.34 -12.77
N ASN A 335 -7.65 -21.17 -11.86
CA ASN A 335 -6.92 -22.37 -12.29
C ASN A 335 -7.91 -23.47 -12.71
N HIS A 336 -8.41 -23.39 -13.93
CA HIS A 336 -8.70 -24.61 -14.68
C HIS A 336 -7.36 -25.33 -14.88
N GLU A 337 -6.97 -26.18 -13.94
CA GLU A 337 -5.94 -27.18 -14.24
C GLU A 337 -6.48 -28.05 -15.38
N SER A 338 -5.74 -28.05 -16.48
CA SER A 338 -5.77 -29.13 -17.44
C SER A 338 -5.72 -30.45 -16.67
N ILE A 339 -6.81 -31.20 -16.75
CA ILE A 339 -6.81 -32.62 -16.42
C ILE A 339 -5.68 -33.23 -17.24
N LEU A 340 -4.59 -33.64 -16.57
CA LEU A 340 -3.72 -34.78 -16.91
C LEU A 340 -2.55 -34.87 -15.90
N HIS A 341 -2.78 -35.69 -14.85
CA HIS A 341 -1.86 -36.64 -14.20
C HIS A 341 -0.34 -36.34 -14.18
N LYS A 342 0.39 -36.36 -13.06
CA LYS A 342 0.52 -37.46 -12.09
C LYS A 342 1.38 -36.96 -10.91
N ARG A 343 0.90 -37.11 -9.67
CA ARG A 343 1.66 -36.82 -8.44
C ARG A 343 2.82 -37.82 -8.33
N VAL A 344 4.06 -37.34 -8.25
CA VAL A 344 5.24 -38.16 -7.94
C VAL A 344 5.07 -38.76 -6.55
N LYS A 345 5.14 -40.10 -6.48
CA LYS A 345 5.12 -40.88 -5.24
C LYS A 345 6.37 -40.53 -4.44
N ARG A 346 6.21 -39.97 -3.23
CA ARG A 346 7.29 -39.90 -2.25
C ARG A 346 7.31 -41.19 -1.45
N THR A 347 8.44 -41.89 -1.45
CA THR A 347 8.80 -42.91 -0.46
C THR A 347 10.10 -42.52 0.23
N LEU A 348 9.98 -42.22 1.53
CA LEU A 348 10.87 -42.59 2.66
C LEU A 348 12.28 -41.95 2.72
N PRO A 349 12.98 -41.92 3.89
CA PRO A 349 12.76 -42.63 5.17
C PRO A 349 11.81 -41.95 6.16
#